data_AF-A0A959P7C7-F1
#
_entry.id   AF-A0A959P7C7-F1
#
_cell.length_a   1.000
_cell.length_b   1.000
_cell.length_c   1.000
_cell.angle_alpha   90.00
_cell.angle_beta   90.00
_cell.angle_gamma   90.00
#
_symmetry.space_group_name_H-M   'P 1'
#
loop_
_entity.id
_entity.type
_entity.pdbx_description
1 polymer ?
#
loop_
_entity_poly.entity_id
_entity_poly.type
_entity_poly.pdbx_seq_one_letter_code
_entity_poly.pdbx_strand_id
1 'polypeptide(L)'
;MRKPTHIAYMSDQLDELEKNLAEAKTEKDQMDAKLALAHHHMNDDFIEGYRLGQEALDLAKILIEKEAEALAHEVIAGCLWKLSDYTLAMEHYETALDGFLSLGDLYHLSKCHCGIGIIHGINEDYQMALERFEEALRCAKKADKLQMAATVTGNIGHIYLNLGRYKDALDCYEYTYEYQKSIGFKLGAADMLSGMAGVHVLQGEYDKGLELARRAVEAAKAANHQRGVAVGIMNVGEALKRMGKPEEAKKEYKKALNYARSINLVMTETDVLKKLSEVCDE
;
A
#
# COMPACT_ATOMS: atom_id res chain seq x y z
N MET A 1 31.48 -2.89 8.15
CA MET A 1 30.78 -1.75 7.51
C MET A 1 29.28 -1.94 7.72
N ARG A 2 28.62 -1.10 8.53
CA ARG A 2 27.15 -1.13 8.66
C ARG A 2 26.57 -0.65 7.33
N LYS A 3 25.72 -1.45 6.68
CA LYS A 3 24.94 -0.99 5.53
C LYS A 3 24.07 0.20 6.00
N PRO A 4 23.94 1.28 5.21
CA PRO A 4 23.03 2.36 5.54
C PRO A 4 21.64 1.81 5.82
N THR A 5 20.99 2.28 6.87
CA THR A 5 19.58 1.98 7.14
C THR A 5 18.74 2.56 5.98
N HIS A 6 17.66 1.88 5.60
CA HIS A 6 16.74 2.34 4.55
C HIS A 6 16.28 3.80 4.74
N ILE A 7 16.17 4.24 5.99
CA ILE A 7 15.82 5.61 6.39
C ILE A 7 16.92 6.62 6.00
N ALA A 8 18.20 6.28 6.18
CA ALA A 8 19.31 7.15 5.77
C ALA A 8 19.37 7.26 4.23
N TYR A 9 19.13 6.15 3.53
CA TYR A 9 19.06 6.15 2.07
C TYR A 9 17.90 6.97 1.51
N MET A 10 16.71 6.91 2.14
CA MET A 10 15.57 7.74 1.76
C MET A 10 15.81 9.23 2.05
N SER A 11 16.47 9.56 3.17
CA SER A 11 16.85 10.93 3.51
C SER A 11 17.87 11.51 2.53
N ASP A 12 18.91 10.74 2.20
CA ASP A 12 19.94 11.17 1.23
C ASP A 12 19.34 11.38 -0.17
N GLN A 13 18.34 10.57 -0.56
CA GLN A 13 17.61 10.75 -1.81
C GLN A 13 16.72 11.99 -1.80
N LEU A 14 16.07 12.32 -0.68
CA LEU A 14 15.24 13.52 -0.58
C LEU A 14 16.09 14.79 -0.69
N ASP A 15 17.21 14.86 0.04
CA ASP A 15 18.14 15.99 0.01
C ASP A 15 18.67 16.24 -1.43
N GLU A 16 18.96 15.17 -2.17
CA GLU A 16 19.38 15.26 -3.57
C GLU A 16 18.27 15.79 -4.48
N LEU A 17 17.03 15.33 -4.30
CA LEU A 17 15.88 15.80 -5.08
C LEU A 17 15.55 17.27 -4.80
N GLU A 18 15.61 17.69 -3.53
CA GLU A 18 15.40 19.09 -3.13
C GLU A 18 16.49 19.99 -3.71
N LYS A 19 17.74 19.53 -3.68
CA LYS A 19 18.86 20.24 -4.30
C LYS A 19 18.67 20.38 -5.81
N ASN A 20 18.24 19.33 -6.51
CA ASN A 20 17.98 19.37 -7.94
C ASN A 20 16.92 20.43 -8.29
N LEU A 21 15.87 20.55 -7.47
CA LEU A 21 14.86 21.60 -7.63
C LEU A 21 15.45 23.00 -7.40
N ALA A 22 16.29 23.18 -6.37
CA ALA A 22 16.92 24.46 -6.07
C ALA A 22 17.91 24.92 -7.15
N GLU A 23 18.58 23.97 -7.82
CA GLU A 23 19.55 24.23 -8.88
C GLU A 23 18.93 24.28 -10.29
N ALA A 24 17.63 23.99 -10.41
CA ALA A 24 16.90 23.95 -11.69
C ALA A 24 16.88 25.32 -12.39
N LYS A 25 17.41 25.37 -13.62
CA LYS A 25 17.58 26.62 -14.39
C LYS A 25 16.53 26.82 -15.46
N THR A 26 15.86 25.75 -15.88
CA THR A 26 14.82 25.78 -16.90
C THR A 26 13.48 25.33 -16.33
N GLU A 27 12.38 25.72 -16.98
CA GLU A 27 11.04 25.23 -16.63
C GLU A 27 10.94 23.71 -16.73
N LYS A 28 11.69 23.09 -17.67
CA LYS A 28 11.78 21.64 -17.81
C LYS A 28 12.51 20.99 -16.64
N ASP A 29 13.66 21.52 -16.23
CA ASP A 29 14.38 21.01 -15.04
C ASP A 29 13.53 21.13 -13.78
N GLN A 30 12.78 22.24 -13.64
CA GLN A 30 11.87 22.45 -12.53
C GLN A 30 10.71 21.44 -12.55
N MET A 31 10.12 21.18 -13.72
CA MET A 31 9.06 20.18 -13.90
C MET A 31 9.55 18.79 -13.50
N ASP A 32 10.70 18.35 -14.03
CA ASP A 32 11.27 17.03 -13.76
C ASP A 32 11.61 16.85 -12.27
N ALA A 33 12.21 17.87 -11.64
CA ALA A 33 12.54 17.84 -10.22
C ALA A 33 11.28 17.81 -9.33
N LYS A 34 10.26 18.61 -9.65
CA LYS A 34 8.98 18.60 -8.92
C LYS A 34 8.26 17.27 -9.05
N LEU A 35 8.26 16.67 -10.24
CA LEU A 35 7.64 15.37 -10.48
C LEU A 35 8.34 14.26 -9.67
N ALA A 36 9.67 14.28 -9.63
CA ALA A 36 10.45 13.34 -8.84
C ALA A 36 10.19 13.49 -7.33
N LEU A 37 10.16 14.73 -6.83
CA LEU A 37 9.80 15.02 -5.44
C LEU A 37 8.35 14.61 -5.13
N ALA A 38 7.41 14.87 -6.04
CA ALA A 38 6.03 14.45 -5.87
C ALA A 38 5.91 12.93 -5.70
N HIS A 39 6.64 12.14 -6.51
CA HIS A 39 6.67 10.68 -6.38
C HIS A 39 7.30 10.21 -5.06
N HIS A 40 8.31 10.93 -4.56
CA HIS A 40 8.88 10.67 -3.25
C HIS A 40 7.83 10.91 -2.14
N HIS A 41 7.24 12.11 -2.13
CA HIS A 41 6.27 12.54 -1.13
C HIS A 41 4.94 11.77 -1.17
N MET A 42 4.56 11.18 -2.31
CA MET A 42 3.39 10.29 -2.43
C MET A 42 3.41 9.11 -1.42
N ASN A 43 4.56 8.79 -0.81
CA ASN A 43 4.68 7.75 0.20
C ASN A 43 4.87 8.25 1.64
N ASP A 44 5.02 9.58 1.87
CA ASP A 44 5.31 10.16 3.19
C ASP A 44 4.44 11.39 3.49
N ASP A 45 4.51 12.43 2.66
CA ASP A 45 3.71 13.66 2.77
C ASP A 45 2.81 13.82 1.54
N PHE A 46 1.61 13.24 1.60
CA PHE A 46 0.68 13.25 0.47
C PHE A 46 0.17 14.65 0.11
N ILE A 47 0.18 15.60 1.04
CA ILE A 47 -0.26 16.98 0.79
C ILE A 47 0.79 17.68 -0.07
N GLU A 48 2.06 17.54 0.32
CA GLU A 48 3.16 18.11 -0.43
C GLU A 48 3.35 17.41 -1.78
N GLY A 49 3.19 16.08 -1.82
CA GLY A 49 3.19 15.31 -3.07
C GLY A 49 2.10 15.77 -4.05
N TYR A 50 0.89 16.04 -3.55
CA TYR A 50 -0.20 16.60 -4.34
C TYR A 50 0.14 18.01 -4.86
N ARG A 51 0.66 18.90 -4.00
CA ARG A 51 1.04 20.27 -4.39
C ARG A 51 2.09 20.27 -5.49
N LEU A 52 3.18 19.52 -5.31
CA LEU A 52 4.26 19.41 -6.28
C LEU A 52 3.80 18.74 -7.59
N GLY A 53 2.94 17.73 -7.50
CA GLY A 53 2.32 17.09 -8.66
C GLY A 53 1.50 18.08 -9.48
N GLN A 54 0.72 18.94 -8.83
CA GLN A 54 -0.07 19.98 -9.51
C GLN A 54 0.83 21.01 -10.21
N GLU A 55 1.91 21.45 -9.56
CA GLU A 55 2.86 22.38 -10.17
C GLU A 55 3.63 21.76 -11.34
N ALA A 56 3.99 20.47 -11.25
CA ALA A 56 4.59 19.74 -12.35
C ALA A 56 3.61 19.57 -13.52
N LEU A 57 2.34 19.31 -13.23
CA LEU A 57 1.28 19.20 -14.24
C LEU A 57 1.10 20.51 -15.01
N ASP A 58 1.10 21.65 -14.31
CA ASP A 58 0.96 22.96 -14.94
C ASP A 58 2.13 23.26 -15.87
N LEU A 59 3.36 22.96 -15.45
CA LEU A 59 4.56 23.09 -16.29
C LEU A 59 4.53 22.13 -17.49
N ALA A 60 4.15 20.87 -17.28
CA ALA A 60 4.04 19.88 -18.36
C ALA A 60 3.07 20.33 -19.46
N LYS A 61 1.96 20.97 -19.09
CA LYS A 61 0.99 21.54 -20.04
C LYS A 61 1.56 22.74 -20.80
N ILE A 62 2.28 23.64 -20.12
CA ILE A 62 2.93 24.80 -20.75
C ILE A 62 4.00 24.35 -21.76
N LEU A 63 4.79 23.34 -21.37
CA LEU A 63 5.89 22.81 -22.18
C LEU A 63 5.43 21.78 -23.23
N ILE A 64 4.17 21.36 -23.19
CA ILE A 64 3.56 20.36 -24.09
C ILE A 64 4.28 18.99 -23.93
N GLU A 65 4.67 18.65 -22.72
CA GLU A 65 5.38 17.42 -22.36
C GLU A 65 4.36 16.33 -21.95
N LYS A 66 3.92 15.52 -22.93
CA LYS A 66 2.83 14.55 -22.74
C LYS A 66 3.13 13.44 -21.72
N GLU A 67 4.39 13.00 -21.65
CA GLU A 67 4.83 12.01 -20.68
C GLU A 67 4.78 12.57 -19.24
N ALA A 68 5.31 13.78 -19.04
CA ALA A 68 5.26 14.45 -17.74
C ALA A 68 3.83 14.77 -17.31
N GLU A 69 2.93 15.12 -18.25
CA GLU A 69 1.51 15.33 -17.97
C GLU A 69 0.84 14.04 -17.43
N ALA A 70 1.09 12.89 -18.06
CA ALA A 70 0.56 11.60 -17.61
C ALA A 70 1.12 11.17 -16.24
N LEU A 71 2.44 11.33 -16.04
CA LEU A 71 3.10 11.04 -14.75
C LEU A 71 2.58 11.94 -13.62
N ALA A 72 2.38 13.23 -13.90
CA ALA A 72 1.83 14.18 -12.94
C ALA A 72 0.39 13.78 -12.54
N HIS A 73 -0.44 13.38 -13.50
CA HIS A 73 -1.77 12.86 -13.19
C HIS A 73 -1.73 11.58 -12.33
N GLU A 74 -0.82 10.64 -12.61
CA GLU A 74 -0.67 9.43 -11.81
C GLU A 74 -0.29 9.73 -10.35
N VAL A 75 0.70 10.60 -10.13
CA VAL A 75 1.15 10.93 -8.77
C VAL A 75 0.10 11.72 -7.99
N ILE A 76 -0.62 12.63 -8.65
CA ILE A 76 -1.75 13.35 -8.06
C ILE A 76 -2.84 12.36 -7.63
N ALA A 77 -3.19 11.41 -8.49
CA ALA A 77 -4.19 10.38 -8.18
C ALA A 77 -3.76 9.51 -6.98
N GLY A 78 -2.47 9.14 -6.92
CA GLY A 78 -1.89 8.43 -5.78
C GLY A 78 -2.02 9.20 -4.47
N CYS A 79 -1.73 10.51 -4.49
CA CYS A 79 -1.86 11.39 -3.32
C CYS A 79 -3.33 11.55 -2.89
N LEU A 80 -4.24 11.81 -3.83
CA LEU A 80 -5.67 11.95 -3.55
C LEU A 80 -6.29 10.69 -2.97
N TRP A 81 -5.89 9.52 -3.48
CA TRP A 81 -6.30 8.24 -2.89
C TRP A 81 -5.87 8.14 -1.42
N LYS A 82 -4.63 8.54 -1.08
CA LYS A 82 -4.15 8.56 0.32
C LYS A 82 -4.91 9.57 1.18
N LEU A 83 -5.33 10.68 0.58
CA LEU A 83 -6.19 11.71 1.20
C LEU A 83 -7.68 11.31 1.24
N SER A 84 -8.03 10.12 0.76
CA SER A 84 -9.40 9.60 0.69
C SER A 84 -10.36 10.36 -0.24
N ASP A 85 -9.83 11.18 -1.16
CA ASP A 85 -10.62 11.78 -2.24
C ASP A 85 -10.63 10.83 -3.44
N TYR A 86 -11.41 9.76 -3.33
CA TYR A 86 -11.44 8.69 -4.31
C TYR A 86 -12.04 9.12 -5.64
N THR A 87 -12.99 10.06 -5.64
CA THR A 87 -13.62 10.57 -6.86
C THR A 87 -12.59 11.29 -7.72
N LEU A 88 -11.87 12.25 -7.14
CA LEU A 88 -10.87 13.00 -7.89
C LEU A 88 -9.65 12.12 -8.23
N ALA A 89 -9.30 11.17 -7.37
CA ALA A 89 -8.28 10.18 -7.67
C ALA A 89 -8.63 9.35 -8.92
N MET A 90 -9.89 8.90 -9.05
CA MET A 90 -10.34 8.18 -10.25
C MET A 90 -10.22 9.03 -11.51
N GLU A 91 -10.65 10.29 -11.47
CA GLU A 91 -10.55 11.20 -12.63
C GLU A 91 -9.11 11.36 -13.12
N HIS A 92 -8.18 11.55 -12.19
CA HIS A 92 -6.75 11.66 -12.52
C HIS A 92 -6.14 10.33 -12.97
N TYR A 93 -6.51 9.20 -12.37
CA TYR A 93 -6.05 7.90 -12.85
C TYR A 93 -6.52 7.62 -14.28
N GLU A 94 -7.79 7.89 -14.62
CA GLU A 94 -8.31 7.69 -15.99
C GLU A 94 -7.59 8.59 -16.99
N THR A 95 -7.34 9.87 -16.62
CA THR A 95 -6.57 10.79 -17.48
C THR A 95 -5.13 10.30 -17.70
N ALA A 96 -4.47 9.81 -16.65
CA ALA A 96 -3.14 9.21 -16.75
C ALA A 96 -3.15 7.95 -17.62
N LEU A 97 -4.21 7.13 -17.50
CA LEU A 97 -4.37 5.87 -18.24
C LEU A 97 -4.46 6.14 -19.75
N ASP A 98 -5.24 7.13 -20.18
CA ASP A 98 -5.30 7.57 -21.58
C ASP A 98 -3.92 8.06 -22.07
N GLY A 99 -3.22 8.83 -21.24
CA GLY A 99 -1.86 9.30 -21.52
C GLY A 99 -0.89 8.14 -21.76
N PHE A 100 -0.78 7.21 -20.81
CA PHE A 100 0.14 6.07 -20.92
C PHE A 100 -0.27 5.07 -22.00
N LEU A 101 -1.56 4.96 -22.32
CA LEU A 101 -2.02 4.17 -23.45
C LEU A 101 -1.49 4.74 -24.78
N SER A 102 -1.52 6.07 -24.94
CA SER A 102 -0.98 6.72 -26.13
C SER A 102 0.54 6.62 -26.25
N LEU A 103 1.25 6.58 -25.11
CA LEU A 103 2.70 6.45 -25.02
C LEU A 103 3.19 5.00 -25.13
N GLY A 104 2.29 4.03 -24.96
CA GLY A 104 2.64 2.60 -24.90
C GLY A 104 3.35 2.21 -23.59
N ASP A 105 3.21 3.00 -22.52
CA ASP A 105 3.86 2.72 -21.23
C ASP A 105 3.05 1.70 -20.43
N LEU A 106 3.36 0.43 -20.64
CA LEU A 106 2.71 -0.68 -19.96
C LEU A 106 2.98 -0.71 -18.45
N TYR A 107 4.08 -0.14 -17.97
CA TYR A 107 4.36 -0.15 -16.54
C TYR A 107 3.44 0.83 -15.81
N HIS A 108 3.34 2.05 -16.30
CA HIS A 108 2.49 3.06 -15.69
C HIS A 108 1.00 2.79 -15.91
N LEU A 109 0.60 2.20 -17.05
CA LEU A 109 -0.75 1.64 -17.22
C LEU A 109 -1.10 0.64 -16.12
N SER A 110 -0.16 -0.25 -15.76
CA SER A 110 -0.36 -1.20 -14.66
C SER A 110 -0.62 -0.49 -13.32
N LYS A 111 0.12 0.60 -13.05
CA LYS A 111 -0.05 1.39 -11.81
C LYS A 111 -1.42 2.07 -11.77
N CYS A 112 -1.86 2.70 -12.86
CA CYS A 112 -3.19 3.32 -12.97
C CYS A 112 -4.31 2.29 -12.75
N HIS A 113 -4.27 1.16 -13.47
CA HIS A 113 -5.24 0.08 -13.28
C HIS A 113 -5.25 -0.46 -11.85
N CYS A 114 -4.08 -0.61 -11.22
CA CYS A 114 -3.98 -1.03 -9.83
C CYS A 114 -4.58 0.00 -8.87
N GLY A 115 -4.35 1.30 -9.09
CA GLY A 115 -4.93 2.37 -8.29
C GLY A 115 -6.46 2.39 -8.36
N ILE A 116 -7.01 2.30 -9.58
CA ILE A 116 -8.47 2.21 -9.80
C ILE A 116 -9.04 0.94 -9.17
N GLY A 117 -8.36 -0.20 -9.30
CA GLY A 117 -8.77 -1.46 -8.68
C GLY A 117 -8.82 -1.39 -7.16
N ILE A 118 -7.86 -0.70 -6.52
CA ILE A 118 -7.89 -0.45 -5.07
C ILE A 118 -9.11 0.39 -4.69
N ILE A 119 -9.43 1.44 -5.43
CA ILE A 119 -10.58 2.31 -5.15
C ILE A 119 -11.90 1.52 -5.24
N HIS A 120 -12.09 0.70 -6.29
CA HIS A 120 -13.25 -0.19 -6.35
C HIS A 120 -13.30 -1.19 -5.19
N GLY A 121 -12.16 -1.72 -4.77
CA GLY A 121 -12.09 -2.60 -3.60
C GLY A 121 -12.52 -1.92 -2.30
N ILE A 122 -12.19 -0.64 -2.12
CA ILE A 122 -12.62 0.18 -0.99
C ILE A 122 -14.13 0.43 -1.03
N ASN A 123 -14.69 0.65 -2.22
CA ASN A 123 -16.12 0.82 -2.44
C ASN A 123 -16.91 -0.50 -2.45
N GLU A 124 -16.24 -1.62 -2.15
CA GLU A 124 -16.81 -2.98 -2.17
C GLU A 124 -17.31 -3.45 -3.56
N ASP A 125 -16.91 -2.76 -4.63
CA ASP A 125 -17.15 -3.12 -6.03
C ASP A 125 -16.17 -4.22 -6.48
N TYR A 126 -16.19 -5.37 -5.80
CA TYR A 126 -15.17 -6.41 -5.94
C TYR A 126 -15.02 -6.96 -7.36
N GLN A 127 -16.11 -7.00 -8.14
CA GLN A 127 -16.06 -7.43 -9.54
C GLN A 127 -15.22 -6.47 -10.38
N MET A 128 -15.48 -5.16 -10.27
CA MET A 128 -14.73 -4.14 -11.00
C MET A 128 -13.29 -4.04 -10.51
N ALA A 129 -13.06 -4.22 -9.20
CA ALA A 129 -11.71 -4.30 -8.64
C ALA A 129 -10.89 -5.43 -9.29
N LEU A 130 -11.46 -6.63 -9.40
CA LEU A 130 -10.81 -7.78 -10.04
C LEU A 130 -10.51 -7.52 -11.52
N GLU A 131 -11.47 -6.97 -12.29
CA GLU A 131 -11.26 -6.63 -13.70
C GLU A 131 -10.10 -5.65 -13.88
N ARG A 132 -10.02 -4.63 -13.03
CA ARG A 132 -8.93 -3.64 -13.07
C ARG A 132 -7.59 -4.27 -12.64
N PHE A 133 -7.58 -5.13 -11.63
CA PHE A 133 -6.37 -5.85 -11.26
C PHE A 133 -5.91 -6.85 -12.33
N GLU A 134 -6.82 -7.47 -13.07
CA GLU A 134 -6.47 -8.35 -14.20
C GLU A 134 -5.78 -7.58 -15.33
N GLU A 135 -6.27 -6.39 -15.68
CA GLU A 135 -5.59 -5.49 -16.61
C GLU A 135 -4.23 -5.05 -16.07
N ALA A 136 -4.16 -4.64 -14.79
CA ALA A 136 -2.90 -4.26 -14.15
C ALA A 136 -1.87 -5.39 -14.22
N LEU A 137 -2.27 -6.63 -13.91
CA LEU A 137 -1.41 -7.80 -13.95
C LEU A 137 -0.93 -8.12 -15.37
N ARG A 138 -1.81 -7.97 -16.37
CA ARG A 138 -1.48 -8.16 -17.79
C ARG A 138 -0.42 -7.16 -18.24
N CYS A 139 -0.61 -5.88 -17.91
CA CYS A 139 0.34 -4.82 -18.24
C CYS A 139 1.69 -5.03 -17.53
N ALA A 140 1.68 -5.34 -16.23
CA ALA A 140 2.91 -5.62 -15.46
C ALA A 140 3.71 -6.79 -16.05
N LYS A 141 3.05 -7.88 -16.43
CA LYS A 141 3.69 -9.05 -17.04
C LYS A 141 4.28 -8.71 -18.41
N LYS A 142 3.56 -7.98 -19.25
CA LYS A 142 4.06 -7.55 -20.57
C LYS A 142 5.22 -6.55 -20.48
N ALA A 143 5.29 -5.78 -19.40
CA ALA A 143 6.38 -4.84 -19.11
C ALA A 143 7.57 -5.49 -18.38
N ASP A 144 7.54 -6.80 -18.13
CA ASP A 144 8.52 -7.54 -17.33
C ASP A 144 8.72 -6.97 -15.91
N LYS A 145 7.66 -6.37 -15.34
CA LYS A 145 7.67 -5.77 -13.99
C LYS A 145 7.14 -6.76 -12.97
N LEU A 146 7.95 -7.76 -12.64
CA LEU A 146 7.57 -8.82 -11.70
C LEU A 146 7.16 -8.29 -10.31
N GLN A 147 7.81 -7.23 -9.83
CA GLN A 147 7.44 -6.62 -8.55
C GLN A 147 6.05 -6.02 -8.59
N MET A 148 5.68 -5.36 -9.69
CA MET A 148 4.34 -4.81 -9.87
C MET A 148 3.31 -5.94 -9.96
N ALA A 149 3.62 -7.01 -10.72
CA ALA A 149 2.76 -8.18 -10.81
C ALA A 149 2.48 -8.80 -9.43
N ALA A 150 3.51 -8.97 -8.59
CA ALA A 150 3.35 -9.49 -7.23
C ALA A 150 2.50 -8.57 -6.34
N THR A 151 2.71 -7.25 -6.40
CA THR A 151 1.86 -6.28 -5.67
C THR A 151 0.39 -6.40 -6.07
N VAL A 152 0.10 -6.49 -7.38
CA VAL A 152 -1.26 -6.67 -7.88
C VAL A 152 -1.85 -8.00 -7.43
N THR A 153 -1.07 -9.09 -7.44
CA THR A 153 -1.52 -10.39 -6.94
C THR A 153 -1.88 -10.35 -5.45
N GLY A 154 -1.10 -9.66 -4.62
CA GLY A 154 -1.45 -9.44 -3.21
C GLY A 154 -2.79 -8.71 -3.04
N ASN A 155 -3.04 -7.68 -3.86
CA ASN A 155 -4.31 -6.94 -3.87
C ASN A 155 -5.49 -7.81 -4.30
N ILE A 156 -5.33 -8.66 -5.32
CA ILE A 156 -6.33 -9.66 -5.70
C ILE A 156 -6.63 -10.60 -4.52
N GLY A 157 -5.60 -11.01 -3.78
CA GLY A 157 -5.76 -11.82 -2.57
C GLY A 157 -6.67 -11.16 -1.52
N HIS A 158 -6.56 -9.85 -1.32
CA HIS A 158 -7.47 -9.09 -0.45
C HIS A 158 -8.92 -9.09 -0.96
N ILE A 159 -9.13 -8.98 -2.27
CA ILE A 159 -10.49 -9.07 -2.83
C ILE A 159 -11.07 -10.48 -2.65
N TYR A 160 -10.28 -11.52 -2.89
CA TYR A 160 -10.73 -12.90 -2.64
C TYR A 160 -11.02 -13.17 -1.17
N LEU A 161 -10.25 -12.60 -0.24
CA LEU A 161 -10.54 -12.67 1.18
C LEU A 161 -11.92 -12.07 1.50
N ASN A 162 -12.22 -10.87 0.99
CA ASN A 162 -13.50 -10.21 1.21
C ASN A 162 -14.69 -10.95 0.57
N LEU A 163 -14.46 -11.65 -0.54
CA LEU A 163 -15.45 -12.52 -1.19
C LEU A 163 -15.62 -13.89 -0.50
N GLY A 164 -14.87 -14.18 0.58
CA GLY A 164 -14.88 -15.48 1.25
C GLY A 164 -14.19 -16.60 0.45
N ARG A 165 -13.47 -16.26 -0.62
CA ARG A 165 -12.69 -17.18 -1.46
C ARG A 165 -11.33 -17.45 -0.82
N TYR A 166 -11.36 -18.07 0.36
CA TYR A 166 -10.18 -18.21 1.23
C TYR A 166 -9.01 -18.96 0.59
N LYS A 167 -9.27 -20.02 -0.18
CA LYS A 167 -8.20 -20.76 -0.87
C LYS A 167 -7.49 -19.87 -1.88
N ASP A 168 -8.24 -19.15 -2.70
CA ASP A 168 -7.67 -18.28 -3.73
C ASP A 168 -6.90 -17.10 -3.10
N ALA A 169 -7.38 -16.59 -1.96
CA ALA A 169 -6.67 -15.57 -1.18
C ALA A 169 -5.32 -16.08 -0.65
N LEU A 170 -5.28 -17.30 -0.10
CA LEU A 170 -4.04 -17.93 0.37
C LEU A 170 -3.04 -18.14 -0.77
N ASP A 171 -3.50 -18.64 -1.92
CA ASP A 171 -2.64 -18.85 -3.10
C ASP A 171 -2.01 -17.51 -3.56
N CYS A 172 -2.79 -16.42 -3.55
CA CYS A 172 -2.30 -15.08 -3.88
C CYS A 172 -1.29 -14.55 -2.85
N TYR A 173 -1.59 -14.71 -1.55
CA TYR A 173 -0.70 -14.25 -0.49
C TYR A 173 0.59 -15.05 -0.42
N GLU A 174 0.56 -16.37 -0.63
CA GLU A 174 1.74 -17.22 -0.60
C GLU A 174 2.68 -16.91 -1.78
N TYR A 175 2.13 -16.77 -3.00
CA TYR A 175 2.90 -16.33 -4.16
C TYR A 175 3.58 -14.98 -3.90
N THR A 176 2.82 -14.01 -3.39
CA THR A 176 3.32 -12.65 -3.14
C THR A 176 4.37 -12.64 -2.02
N TYR A 177 4.14 -13.42 -0.95
CA TYR A 177 5.07 -13.59 0.16
C TYR A 177 6.43 -14.13 -0.31
N GLU A 178 6.44 -15.24 -1.06
CA GLU A 178 7.69 -15.84 -1.53
C GLU A 178 8.43 -14.94 -2.51
N TYR A 179 7.71 -14.23 -3.39
CA TYR A 179 8.32 -13.22 -4.25
C TYR A 179 8.98 -12.10 -3.42
N GLN A 180 8.25 -11.46 -2.50
CA GLN A 180 8.75 -10.35 -1.71
C GLN A 180 9.93 -10.76 -0.82
N LYS A 181 9.88 -11.97 -0.25
CA LYS A 181 10.97 -12.57 0.50
C LYS A 181 12.21 -12.78 -0.38
N SER A 182 12.04 -13.26 -1.62
CA SER A 182 13.15 -13.51 -2.55
C SER A 182 13.93 -12.23 -2.91
N ILE A 183 13.24 -11.10 -3.01
CA ILE A 183 13.84 -9.78 -3.28
C ILE A 183 14.24 -9.03 -2.01
N GLY A 184 14.04 -9.62 -0.82
CA GLY A 184 14.35 -9.00 0.46
C GLY A 184 13.42 -7.84 0.86
N PHE A 185 12.24 -7.72 0.24
CA PHE A 185 11.23 -6.71 0.59
C PHE A 185 10.45 -7.15 1.84
N LYS A 186 11.04 -6.90 3.00
CA LYS A 186 10.56 -7.39 4.30
C LYS A 186 9.19 -6.84 4.71
N LEU A 187 8.88 -5.60 4.35
CA LEU A 187 7.61 -4.94 4.72
C LEU A 187 6.44 -5.68 4.10
N GLY A 188 6.43 -5.83 2.77
CA GLY A 188 5.37 -6.57 2.09
C GLY A 188 5.25 -8.02 2.57
N ALA A 189 6.39 -8.69 2.81
CA ALA A 189 6.36 -10.07 3.29
C ALA A 189 5.68 -10.20 4.68
N ALA A 190 5.80 -9.19 5.54
CA ALA A 190 5.07 -9.15 6.81
C ALA A 190 3.55 -8.96 6.61
N ASP A 191 3.15 -8.14 5.64
CA ASP A 191 1.74 -7.91 5.32
C ASP A 191 1.07 -9.19 4.80
N MET A 192 1.76 -9.96 3.96
CA MET A 192 1.23 -11.24 3.45
C MET A 192 1.07 -12.27 4.56
N LEU A 193 2.00 -12.34 5.53
CA LEU A 193 1.84 -13.17 6.73
C LEU A 193 0.61 -12.77 7.54
N SER A 194 0.36 -11.46 7.66
CA SER A 194 -0.81 -10.91 8.34
C SER A 194 -2.12 -11.28 7.63
N GLY A 195 -2.14 -11.17 6.29
CA GLY A 195 -3.27 -11.59 5.45
C GLY A 195 -3.59 -13.07 5.60
N MET A 196 -2.58 -13.94 5.49
CA MET A 196 -2.75 -15.39 5.68
C MET A 196 -3.24 -15.73 7.11
N ALA A 197 -2.75 -15.03 8.13
CA ALA A 197 -3.23 -15.20 9.50
C ALA A 197 -4.73 -14.92 9.60
N GLY A 198 -5.20 -13.82 9.00
CA GLY A 198 -6.61 -13.45 8.95
C GLY A 198 -7.47 -14.51 8.24
N VAL A 199 -6.99 -15.05 7.12
CA VAL A 199 -7.70 -16.13 6.40
C VAL A 199 -7.88 -17.36 7.30
N HIS A 200 -6.81 -17.82 7.94
CA HIS A 200 -6.88 -19.00 8.82
C HIS A 200 -7.82 -18.80 10.01
N VAL A 201 -7.85 -17.60 10.59
CA VAL A 201 -8.82 -17.26 11.64
C VAL A 201 -10.26 -17.35 11.11
N LEU A 202 -10.54 -16.82 9.92
CA LEU A 202 -11.87 -16.87 9.30
C LEU A 202 -12.31 -18.29 8.93
N GLN A 203 -11.37 -19.18 8.63
CA GLN A 203 -11.63 -20.61 8.36
C GLN A 203 -11.81 -21.45 9.63
N GLY A 204 -11.65 -20.89 10.83
CA GLY A 204 -11.72 -21.64 12.08
C GLY A 204 -10.41 -22.30 12.50
N GLU A 205 -9.32 -22.12 11.74
CA GLU A 205 -8.00 -22.68 12.00
C GLU A 205 -7.20 -21.79 12.95
N TYR A 206 -7.74 -21.56 14.15
CA TYR A 206 -7.28 -20.49 15.03
C TYR A 206 -5.83 -20.66 15.52
N ASP A 207 -5.37 -21.89 15.79
CA ASP A 207 -3.98 -22.14 16.19
C ASP A 207 -2.99 -21.71 15.10
N LYS A 208 -3.30 -22.03 13.84
CA LYS A 208 -2.48 -21.65 12.68
C LYS A 208 -2.55 -20.15 12.43
N GLY A 209 -3.74 -19.55 12.55
CA GLY A 209 -3.92 -18.10 12.48
C GLY A 209 -3.12 -17.36 13.55
N LEU A 210 -3.11 -17.86 14.78
CA LEU A 210 -2.34 -17.30 15.89
C LEU A 210 -0.82 -17.40 15.66
N GLU A 211 -0.33 -18.55 15.17
CA GLU A 211 1.08 -18.73 14.83
C GLU A 211 1.52 -17.72 13.75
N LEU A 212 0.75 -17.61 12.66
CA LEU A 212 1.04 -16.70 11.56
C LEU A 212 0.96 -15.24 12.01
N ALA A 213 -0.03 -14.86 12.82
CA ALA A 213 -0.14 -13.50 13.35
C ALA A 213 1.09 -13.12 14.20
N ARG A 214 1.60 -14.04 15.04
CA ARG A 214 2.84 -13.80 15.81
C ARG A 214 4.06 -13.67 14.89
N ARG A 215 4.16 -14.50 13.86
CA ARG A 215 5.23 -14.39 12.85
C ARG A 215 5.15 -13.06 12.09
N ALA A 216 3.95 -12.59 11.76
CA ALA A 216 3.73 -11.30 11.12
C ALA A 216 4.22 -10.14 12.02
N VAL A 217 3.95 -10.19 13.33
CA VAL A 217 4.45 -9.20 14.30
C VAL A 217 5.98 -9.15 14.31
N GLU A 218 6.65 -10.30 14.40
CA GLU A 218 8.12 -10.36 14.43
C GLU A 218 8.73 -9.91 13.10
N ALA A 219 8.14 -10.30 11.97
CA ALA A 219 8.55 -9.83 10.65
C ALA A 219 8.38 -8.31 10.51
N ALA A 220 7.26 -7.75 10.95
CA ALA A 220 6.99 -6.32 10.91
C ALA A 220 7.98 -5.53 11.80
N LYS A 221 8.29 -6.01 13.00
CA LYS A 221 9.34 -5.41 13.86
C LYS A 221 10.69 -5.42 13.16
N ALA A 222 11.10 -6.55 12.58
CA ALA A 222 12.36 -6.68 11.87
C ALA A 222 12.44 -5.81 10.60
N ALA A 223 11.29 -5.42 10.04
CA ALA A 223 11.17 -4.52 8.90
C ALA A 223 11.05 -3.03 9.31
N ASN A 224 10.99 -2.71 10.61
CA ASN A 224 10.57 -1.38 11.11
C ASN A 224 9.19 -0.95 10.57
N HIS A 225 8.32 -1.90 10.26
CA HIS A 225 6.97 -1.63 9.78
C HIS A 225 6.02 -1.41 10.95
N GLN A 226 6.01 -0.19 11.49
CA GLN A 226 5.27 0.17 12.70
C GLN A 226 3.76 -0.15 12.61
N ARG A 227 3.10 0.23 11.51
CA ARG A 227 1.68 -0.11 11.29
C ARG A 227 1.45 -1.62 11.27
N GLY A 228 2.30 -2.38 10.58
CA GLY A 228 2.20 -3.84 10.54
C GLY A 228 2.37 -4.50 11.91
N VAL A 229 3.19 -3.93 12.80
CA VAL A 229 3.29 -4.40 14.20
C VAL A 229 1.97 -4.24 14.93
N ALA A 230 1.33 -3.07 14.84
CA ALA A 230 0.05 -2.82 15.48
C ALA A 230 -1.05 -3.77 14.97
N VAL A 231 -1.17 -3.90 13.65
CA VAL A 231 -2.14 -4.79 12.99
C VAL A 231 -1.87 -6.25 13.32
N GLY A 232 -0.61 -6.69 13.33
CA GLY A 232 -0.25 -8.05 13.72
C GLY A 232 -0.66 -8.38 15.15
N ILE A 233 -0.47 -7.46 16.11
CA ILE A 233 -0.89 -7.65 17.50
C ILE A 233 -2.43 -7.73 17.59
N MET A 234 -3.16 -6.93 16.81
CA MET A 234 -4.62 -7.05 16.70
C MET A 234 -5.03 -8.44 16.20
N ASN A 235 -4.37 -8.95 15.16
CA ASN A 235 -4.69 -10.27 14.62
C ASN A 235 -4.41 -11.40 15.62
N VAL A 236 -3.37 -11.27 16.47
CA VAL A 236 -3.15 -12.18 17.62
C VAL A 236 -4.33 -12.12 18.58
N GLY A 237 -4.83 -10.92 18.91
CA GLY A 237 -5.99 -10.74 19.76
C GLY A 237 -7.27 -11.35 19.17
N GLU A 238 -7.53 -11.16 17.87
CA GLU A 238 -8.71 -11.74 17.20
C GLU A 238 -8.63 -13.27 17.19
N ALA A 239 -7.47 -13.86 16.90
CA ALA A 239 -7.28 -15.30 16.99
C ALA A 239 -7.59 -15.82 18.41
N LEU A 240 -7.05 -15.18 19.46
CA LEU A 240 -7.30 -15.56 20.85
C LEU A 240 -8.78 -15.43 21.24
N LYS A 241 -9.47 -14.37 20.80
CA LYS A 241 -10.91 -14.20 21.01
C LYS A 241 -11.68 -15.37 20.42
N ARG A 242 -11.39 -15.72 19.16
CA ARG A 242 -12.05 -16.84 18.45
C ARG A 242 -11.73 -18.22 19.05
N MET A 243 -10.61 -18.34 19.76
CA MET A 243 -10.27 -19.54 20.56
C MET A 243 -11.00 -19.62 21.91
N GLY A 244 -11.87 -18.67 22.25
CA GLY A 244 -12.54 -18.62 23.56
C GLY A 244 -11.63 -18.13 24.68
N LYS A 245 -10.62 -17.30 24.37
CA LYS A 245 -9.69 -16.71 25.35
C LYS A 245 -9.82 -15.18 25.42
N PRO A 246 -10.99 -14.64 25.82
CA PRO A 246 -11.28 -13.21 25.78
C PRO A 246 -10.35 -12.37 26.65
N GLU A 247 -9.93 -12.86 27.82
CA GLU A 247 -8.99 -12.13 28.69
C GLU A 247 -7.59 -11.99 28.08
N GLU A 248 -7.11 -13.05 27.40
CA GLU A 248 -5.85 -12.98 26.65
C GLU A 248 -6.00 -12.05 25.44
N ALA A 249 -7.10 -12.12 24.70
CA ALA A 249 -7.41 -11.23 23.59
C ALA A 249 -7.41 -9.76 24.02
N LYS A 250 -8.09 -9.43 25.13
CA LYS A 250 -8.15 -8.09 25.71
C LYS A 250 -6.77 -7.55 26.07
N LYS A 251 -5.87 -8.41 26.57
CA LYS A 251 -4.48 -8.05 26.84
C LYS A 251 -3.73 -7.69 25.56
N GLU A 252 -3.90 -8.47 24.49
CA GLU A 252 -3.26 -8.18 23.20
C GLU A 252 -3.83 -6.92 22.54
N TYR A 253 -5.15 -6.72 22.55
CA TYR A 253 -5.75 -5.49 22.05
C TYR A 253 -5.28 -4.25 22.83
N LYS A 254 -5.16 -4.32 24.16
CA LYS A 254 -4.57 -3.22 24.94
C LYS A 254 -3.12 -2.91 24.55
N LYS A 255 -2.32 -3.94 24.23
CA LYS A 255 -0.96 -3.74 23.71
C LYS A 255 -0.98 -3.06 22.35
N ALA A 256 -1.85 -3.50 21.43
CA ALA A 256 -2.01 -2.85 20.13
C ALA A 256 -2.44 -1.39 20.26
N LEU A 257 -3.37 -1.08 21.16
CA LEU A 257 -3.84 0.28 21.43
C LEU A 257 -2.70 1.17 21.95
N ASN A 258 -1.97 0.71 22.96
CA ASN A 258 -0.85 1.45 23.53
C ASN A 258 0.25 1.68 22.49
N TYR A 259 0.51 0.66 21.65
CA TYR A 259 1.46 0.80 20.56
C TYR A 259 0.98 1.84 19.54
N ALA A 260 -0.25 1.72 19.02
CA ALA A 260 -0.82 2.66 18.06
C ALA A 260 -0.78 4.12 18.56
N ARG A 261 -1.10 4.35 19.85
CA ARG A 261 -1.00 5.67 20.49
C ARG A 261 0.44 6.19 20.56
N SER A 262 1.41 5.33 20.85
CA SER A 262 2.82 5.75 20.97
C SER A 262 3.43 6.25 19.66
N ILE A 263 2.80 5.92 18.53
CA ILE A 263 3.22 6.30 17.17
C ILE A 263 2.13 7.06 16.40
N ASN A 264 1.11 7.56 17.08
CA ASN A 264 0.01 8.37 16.53
C ASN A 264 -0.74 7.72 15.33
N LEU A 265 -0.95 6.40 15.34
CA LEU A 265 -1.75 5.72 14.33
C LEU A 265 -3.25 5.79 14.65
N VAL A 266 -3.89 6.92 14.34
CA VAL A 266 -5.30 7.21 14.69
C VAL A 266 -6.29 6.18 14.14
N MET A 267 -6.13 5.77 12.88
CA MET A 267 -7.01 4.76 12.27
C MET A 267 -6.89 3.40 12.96
N THR A 268 -5.65 2.95 13.21
CA THR A 268 -5.42 1.68 13.91
C THR A 268 -5.89 1.75 15.37
N GLU A 269 -5.75 2.89 16.04
CA GLU A 269 -6.35 3.11 17.36
C GLU A 269 -7.87 2.89 17.32
N THR A 270 -8.55 3.45 16.32
CA THR A 270 -10.00 3.31 16.15
C THR A 270 -10.40 1.85 15.95
N ASP A 271 -9.67 1.12 15.09
CA ASP A 271 -9.91 -0.30 14.84
C ASP A 271 -9.72 -1.14 16.11
N VAL A 272 -8.65 -0.88 16.88
CA VAL A 272 -8.38 -1.58 18.15
C VAL A 272 -9.47 -1.30 19.18
N LEU A 273 -9.95 -0.05 19.27
CA LEU A 273 -11.01 0.32 20.21
C LEU A 273 -12.31 -0.41 19.92
N LYS A 274 -12.69 -0.55 18.64
CA LYS A 274 -13.83 -1.37 18.21
C LYS A 274 -13.65 -2.84 18.62
N LYS A 275 -12.45 -3.39 18.46
CA LYS A 275 -12.14 -4.77 18.89
C LYS A 275 -12.19 -4.95 20.40
N LEU A 276 -11.80 -3.93 21.17
CA LEU A 276 -11.90 -3.95 22.63
C LEU A 276 -13.34 -3.91 23.12
N SER A 277 -14.22 -3.12 22.50
CA SER A 277 -15.65 -3.09 22.86
C SER A 277 -16.31 -4.45 22.61
N GLU A 278 -16.03 -5.09 21.46
CA GLU A 278 -16.56 -6.42 21.13
C GLU A 278 -16.22 -7.49 22.20
N VAL A 279 -15.09 -7.37 22.90
CA VAL A 279 -14.69 -8.32 23.97
C VAL A 279 -15.19 -7.91 25.36
N CYS A 280 -15.59 -6.65 25.55
CA CYS A 280 -16.08 -6.17 26.84
C CYS A 280 -17.60 -6.31 26.99
N ASP A 281 -18.31 -6.49 25.88
CA ASP A 281 -19.78 -6.66 25.85
C ASP A 281 -20.23 -8.15 25.89
N GLU A 282 -19.28 -9.10 25.94
CA GLU A 282 -19.49 -10.56 26.11
C GLU A 282 -19.29 -11.01 27.57
#